data_AF-A0A0F6MQA3-F1
#
_entry.id   AF-A0A0F6MQA3-F1
#
_cell.length_a   1.000
_cell.length_b   1.000
_cell.length_c   1.000
_cell.angle_alpha   90.00
_cell.angle_beta   90.00
_cell.angle_gamma   90.00
#
_symmetry.space_group_name_H-M   'P 1'
#
loop_
_entity.id
_entity.type
_entity.pdbx_description
1 polymer ?
#
loop_
_entity_poly.entity_id
_entity_poly.type
_entity_poly.pdbx_seq_one_letter_code
_entity_poly.pdbx_strand_id
1 'polypeptide(L)' 'MIYLCDTCVLIDYLRGKTEVQQKLEQDKGLGLGMSSITYMELIVGATALELGLPLYTTNIKDFQFIPDLVLV' A
#
# COMPACT_ATOMS: atom_id res chain seq x y z
N MET A 1 13.37 -1.65 17.39
CA MET A 1 13.82 -2.29 16.14
C MET A 1 12.81 -1.88 15.10
N ILE A 2 13.22 -1.25 14.01
CA ILE A 2 12.28 -0.67 13.03
C ILE A 2 11.76 -1.77 12.12
N TYR A 3 10.44 -1.82 11.91
CA TYR A 3 9.83 -2.65 10.88
C TYR A 3 9.75 -1.88 9.58
N LEU A 4 10.25 -2.47 8.50
CA LEU A 4 10.08 -1.94 7.15
C LEU A 4 8.78 -2.50 6.56
N CYS A 5 7.80 -1.64 6.33
CA CYS A 5 6.52 -2.00 5.76
C CYS A 5 6.64 -2.17 4.24
N ASP A 6 6.08 -3.26 3.73
CA ASP A 6 5.93 -3.53 2.30
C ASP A 6 4.65 -2.85 1.76
N THR A 7 4.55 -2.72 0.45
CA THR A 7 3.47 -2.01 -0.25
C THR A 7 2.12 -2.68 -0.01
N CYS A 8 2.06 -4.01 -0.08
CA CYS A 8 0.85 -4.77 0.20
C CYS A 8 0.31 -4.54 1.62
N VAL A 9 1.19 -4.46 2.63
CA VAL A 9 0.82 -4.21 4.03
C VAL A 9 0.19 -2.82 4.17
N LEU A 10 0.80 -1.81 3.55
CA LEU A 10 0.28 -0.44 3.60
C LEU A 10 -1.02 -0.28 2.82
N ILE A 11 -1.17 -0.95 1.68
CA ILE A 11 -2.44 -0.99 0.93
C ILE A 11 -3.53 -1.63 1.80
N ASP A 12 -3.27 -2.77 2.44
CA ASP A 12 -4.24 -3.44 3.32
C ASP A 12 -4.60 -2.56 4.54
N TYR A 13 -3.63 -1.82 5.10
CA TYR A 13 -3.88 -0.85 6.15
C TYR A 13 -4.85 0.27 5.69
N LEU A 14 -4.58 0.86 4.52
CA LEU A 14 -5.39 1.93 3.93
C LEU A 14 -6.80 1.46 3.55
N ARG A 15 -6.94 0.19 3.14
CA ARG A 15 -8.23 -0.45 2.85
C ARG A 15 -9.05 -0.81 4.10
N GLY A 16 -8.51 -0.60 5.30
CA GLY A 16 -9.23 -0.86 6.54
C GLY A 16 -9.19 -2.31 7.02
N LYS A 17 -8.21 -3.11 6.61
CA LYS A 17 -8.10 -4.50 7.06
C LYS A 17 -7.68 -4.55 8.54
N THR A 18 -8.63 -4.93 9.40
CA THR A 18 -8.52 -4.84 10.86
C THR A 18 -7.27 -5.51 11.43
N GLU A 19 -6.92 -6.71 10.95
CA GLU A 19 -5.74 -7.46 11.42
C GLU A 19 -4.43 -6.67 11.21
N VAL A 20 -4.29 -6.02 10.05
CA VAL A 20 -3.11 -5.23 9.72
C VAL A 20 -3.09 -3.93 10.52
N GLN A 21 -4.23 -3.26 10.66
CA GLN A 21 -4.33 -2.03 11.46
C GLN A 21 -3.97 -2.28 12.94
N GLN A 22 -4.48 -3.36 13.53
CA GLN A 22 -4.15 -3.73 14.90
C GLN A 22 -2.67 -4.06 15.05
N LYS A 23 -2.09 -4.81 14.10
CA LYS A 23 -0.68 -5.18 14.15
C LYS A 23 0.24 -3.96 14.05
N LEU A 24 -0.01 -3.05 13.10
CA LEU A 24 0.79 -1.84 12.95
C LEU A 24 0.64 -0.89 14.13
N GLU A 25 -0.54 -0.78 14.74
CA GLU A 25 -0.71 0.05 15.94
C GLU A 25 0.04 -0.52 17.14
N GLN A 26 0.05 -1.84 17.32
CA GLN A 26 0.86 -2.51 18.35
C GLN A 26 2.36 -2.30 18.13
N ASP A 27 2.82 -2.39 16.88
CA ASP A 27 4.24 -2.30 16.54
C ASP A 27 4.74 -0.84 16.39
N LYS A 28 3.85 0.15 16.42
CA LYS A 28 4.17 1.58 16.24
C LYS A 28 5.23 2.08 17.23
N GLY A 29 5.19 1.59 18.47
CA GLY A 29 6.19 1.91 19.50
C GLY A 29 7.60 1.37 19.22
N LEU A 30 7.74 0.40 18.30
CA LEU A 30 9.00 -0.20 17.89
C LEU A 30 9.66 0.58 16.73
N GLY A 31 8.87 1.43 16.05
CA GLY A 31 9.23 2.20 14.87
C GLY A 31 8.79 1.51 13.58
N LEU A 32 8.10 2.25 12.72
CA LEU A 32 7.68 1.81 11.39
C LEU A 32 8.39 2.67 10.34
N GLY A 33 8.91 2.04 9.29
CA GLY A 33 9.50 2.72 8.15
C GLY A 33 8.96 2.14 6.84
N MET A 34 9.17 2.87 5.76
CA MET A 34 8.88 2.40 4.40
C MET A 34 10.00 2.86 3.47
N SER A 35 10.24 2.11 2.40
CA SER A 35 11.22 2.52 1.39
C SER A 35 10.66 3.65 0.52
N SER A 36 11.54 4.41 -0.14
CA SER A 36 11.11 5.37 -1.16
C SER A 36 10.44 4.70 -2.36
N ILE A 37 10.76 3.43 -2.65
CA ILE A 37 10.11 2.63 -3.71
C ILE A 37 8.65 2.36 -3.34
N THR A 38 8.41 1.84 -2.13
CA THR A 38 7.08 1.63 -1.55
C THR A 38 6.26 2.91 -1.56
N TYR A 39 6.88 4.06 -1.25
CA TYR A 39 6.22 5.34 -1.31
C TYR A 39 5.78 5.70 -2.73
N MET A 40 6.66 5.56 -3.73
CA MET A 40 6.32 5.83 -5.12
C MET A 40 5.21 4.90 -5.63
N GLU A 41 5.21 3.64 -5.23
CA GLU A 41 4.16 2.67 -5.56
C GLU A 41 2.79 3.11 -5.03
N LEU A 42 2.72 3.52 -3.75
CA LEU A 42 1.47 4.01 -3.17
C LEU A 42 0.98 5.29 -3.87
N ILE A 43 1.90 6.24 -4.14
CA ILE A 43 1.54 7.50 -4.80
C ILE A 43 1.04 7.27 -6.22
N VAL A 44 1.72 6.45 -7.02
CA VAL A 44 1.29 6.20 -8.42
C VAL A 44 -0.04 5.47 -8.46
N GLY A 45 -0.27 4.51 -7.55
CA GLY A 45 -1.56 3.81 -7.44
C GLY A 45 -2.70 4.74 -7.01
N ALA A 46 -2.50 5.56 -5.99
CA ALA A 46 -3.49 6.54 -5.55
C ALA A 46 -3.79 7.59 -6.62
N THR A 47 -2.76 8.06 -7.34
CA THR A 47 -2.92 9.04 -8.42
C THR A 47 -3.71 8.46 -9.60
N ALA A 48 -3.40 7.23 -10.00
CA ALA A 48 -4.12 6.54 -11.07
C ALA A 48 -5.60 6.34 -10.69
N LEU A 49 -5.87 5.93 -9.45
CA LEU A 49 -7.23 5.78 -8.93
C LEU A 49 -8.01 7.11 -8.94
N GLU A 50 -7.41 8.17 -8.41
CA GLU A 50 -8.05 9.50 -8.33
C GLU A 50 -8.37 10.08 -9.71
N LEU A 51 -7.46 9.90 -10.68
CA LEU A 51 -7.63 10.42 -12.04
C LEU A 51 -8.45 9.48 -12.94
N GLY A 52 -8.85 8.30 -12.46
CA GLY A 52 -9.52 7.27 -13.27
C GLY A 52 -8.66 6.76 -14.43
N LEU A 53 -7.33 6.73 -14.26
CA LEU A 53 -6.38 6.29 -15.27
C LEU A 53 -5.96 4.82 -15.03
N PRO A 54 -5.67 4.05 -16.09
CA PRO A 54 -5.05 2.74 -15.92
C PRO A 54 -3.65 2.88 -15.32
N LEU A 55 -3.36 2.03 -14.34
CA LEU A 55 -2.03 1.87 -13.77
C LEU A 55 -1.24 0.82 -14.55
N TYR A 56 -0.21 1.27 -15.28
CA TYR A 56 0.75 0.39 -15.93
C TYR A 56 1.75 -0.13 -14.91
N THR A 57 1.68 -1.42 -14.57
CA THR A 57 2.54 -1.99 -13.52
C THR A 57 2.72 -3.49 -13.66
N THR A 58 3.92 -3.99 -13.34
CA THR A 58 4.17 -5.42 -13.18
C THR A 58 3.77 -5.93 -11.80
N ASN A 59 3.51 -5.04 -10.83
CA ASN A 59 3.19 -5.38 -9.44
C ASN A 59 1.71 -5.69 -9.24
N ILE A 60 1.13 -6.43 -10.18
CA ILE A 60 -0.29 -6.81 -10.19
C ILE A 60 -0.72 -7.43 -8.87
N LYS A 61 0.16 -8.25 -8.27
CA LYS A 61 -0.13 -8.95 -7.01
C LYS A 61 -0.52 -7.99 -5.87
N ASP A 62 0.02 -6.78 -5.86
CA ASP A 62 -0.15 -5.81 -4.77
C ASP A 62 -1.34 -4.88 -5.03
N PHE A 63 -1.54 -4.47 -6.29
CA PHE A 63 -2.57 -3.50 -6.66
C PHE A 63 -3.94 -4.11 -7.04
N GLN A 64 -4.00 -5.40 -7.40
CA GLN A 64 -5.24 -6.05 -7.88
C GLN A 64 -6.41 -6.02 -6.88
N PHE A 65 -6.13 -5.74 -5.60
CA PHE A 65 -7.13 -5.71 -4.55
C PHE A 65 -7.75 -4.33 -4.32
N ILE A 66 -7.24 -3.29 -5.00
CA ILE A 66 -7.76 -1.92 -4.92
C ILE A 66 -8.98 -1.82 -5.82
N PRO A 67 -10.18 -1.54 -5.27
CA PRO A 67 -11.38 -1.35 -6.07
C PRO A 67 -11.20 -0.23 -7.08
N ASP A 68 -11.81 -0.37 -8.26
CA ASP A 68 -11.85 0.63 -9.33
C ASP A 68 -10.49 1.00 -9.97
N LEU A 69 -9.36 0.45 -9.47
CA LEU A 69 -8.06 0.62 -10.09
C LEU A 69 -7.88 -0.36 -11.26
N VAL A 70 -7.85 0.19 -12.48
CA VAL A 70 -7.60 -0.61 -13.69
C VAL A 70 -6.10 -0.86 -13.82
N LEU A 71 -5.71 -2.12 -14.00
CA LEU A 71 -4.30 -2.54 -14.18
C LEU A 71 -4.04 -2.91 -15.63
N VAL A 72 -2.89 -2.49 -16.15
CA VAL A 72 -2.42 -2.76 -17.52
C VAL A 72 -0.98 -3.23 -17.53
#